data_AF-A0A5C5B813-F1
#
_entry.id   AF-A0A5C5B813-F1
#
_cell.length_a   1.000
_cell.length_b   1.000
_cell.length_c   1.000
_cell.angle_alpha   90.00
_cell.angle_beta   90.00
_cell.angle_gamma   90.00
#
_symmetry.space_group_name_H-M   'P 1'
#
loop_
_entity.id
_entity.type
_entity.pdbx_description
1 polymer ?
#
loop_
_entity_poly.entity_id
_entity_poly.type
_entity_poly.pdbx_seq_one_letter_code
_entity_poly.pdbx_strand_id
1 'polypeptide(L)'
;MATTRGSGPSARGRAAAPTWSCTECGWGAAKWVGRCPGCQAWGTMTEVGAPEPARTTAAAPPRSPARPIADVEIALVARRSTGVGELDRVLGGGLVPGAVILLAGEPGVGKSTLLLDVAARTARTGSRVLYVTGEESAAQVRLRAQRIGAVEDGLMLAAEGDLGALLGHVEAVGPDLLVVDSVQTIASRE
;
A
#
# COMPACT_ATOMS: atom_id res chain seq x y z
N MET A 1 57.71 15.56 65.61
CA MET A 1 56.36 16.15 65.71
C MET A 1 56.03 16.73 64.35
N ALA A 2 54.92 16.26 63.75
CA ALA A 2 54.11 16.76 62.61
C ALA A 2 54.64 17.94 61.74
N THR A 3 54.43 18.08 60.43
CA THR A 3 53.68 17.44 59.31
C THR A 3 54.00 18.36 58.10
N THR A 4 53.98 17.98 56.82
CA THR A 4 52.78 17.76 55.98
C THR A 4 53.21 17.46 54.55
N ARG A 5 52.35 16.69 53.86
CA ARG A 5 52.54 16.04 52.57
C ARG A 5 52.09 16.92 51.40
N GLY A 6 52.70 16.66 50.25
CA GLY A 6 52.40 17.27 48.95
C GLY A 6 51.01 16.95 48.41
N SER A 7 50.47 17.94 47.71
CA SER A 7 49.21 17.98 46.98
C SER A 7 49.34 17.35 45.59
N GLY A 8 48.55 16.31 45.30
CA GLY A 8 48.33 15.79 43.94
C GLY A 8 47.19 16.54 43.22
N PRO A 9 47.18 16.59 41.87
CA PRO A 9 46.16 17.30 41.11
C PRO A 9 44.85 16.51 41.02
N SER A 10 43.75 17.22 41.25
CA SER A 10 42.36 16.72 41.20
C SER A 10 41.90 16.41 39.77
N ALA A 11 41.35 15.21 39.58
CA ALA A 11 40.66 14.78 38.36
C ALA A 11 39.34 15.55 38.19
N ARG A 12 39.21 16.32 37.10
CA ARG A 12 37.94 16.96 36.72
C ARG A 12 37.04 15.93 36.06
N GLY A 13 35.87 15.67 36.65
CA GLY A 13 34.83 14.82 36.07
C GLY A 13 34.31 15.37 34.74
N ARG A 14 34.12 14.50 33.75
CA ARG A 14 33.45 14.84 32.48
C ARG A 14 32.01 15.26 32.76
N ALA A 15 31.65 16.48 32.36
CA ALA A 15 30.25 16.91 32.32
C ALA A 15 29.48 16.10 31.25
N ALA A 16 28.27 15.65 31.58
CA ALA A 16 27.41 14.92 30.66
C ALA A 16 27.03 15.79 29.46
N ALA A 17 26.92 15.18 28.27
CA ALA A 17 26.50 15.87 27.06
C ALA A 17 25.06 16.39 27.22
N PRO A 18 24.76 17.61 26.72
CA PRO A 18 23.41 18.16 26.80
C PRO A 18 22.43 17.33 25.95
N THR A 19 21.28 17.00 26.52
CA THR A 19 20.19 16.27 25.84
C THR A 19 19.35 17.20 24.97
N TRP A 20 19.36 18.50 25.25
CA TRP A 20 18.61 19.52 24.52
C TRP A 20 19.55 20.63 24.06
N SER A 21 19.36 21.13 22.84
CA SER A 21 20.11 22.26 22.29
C SER A 21 19.16 23.31 21.69
N CYS A 22 19.55 24.57 21.79
CA CYS A 22 18.86 25.66 21.10
C CYS A 22 19.29 25.72 19.64
N THR A 23 18.35 25.68 18.70
CA THR A 23 18.59 25.80 17.25
C THR A 23 19.13 27.17 16.84
N GLU A 24 18.89 28.22 17.64
CA GLU A 24 19.30 29.60 17.32
C GLU A 24 20.67 30.00 17.88
N CYS A 25 20.99 29.59 19.11
CA CYS A 25 22.22 30.02 19.79
C CYS A 25 23.11 28.88 20.29
N GLY A 26 22.71 27.62 20.09
CA GLY A 26 23.50 26.45 20.48
C GLY A 26 23.58 26.17 21.99
N TRP A 27 22.88 26.96 22.81
CA TRP A 27 22.85 26.74 24.26
C TRP A 27 22.25 25.37 24.60
N GLY A 28 22.94 24.61 25.47
CA GLY A 28 22.58 23.23 25.81
C GLY A 28 22.01 23.06 27.21
N ALA A 29 21.05 22.13 27.38
CA ALA A 29 20.49 21.74 28.67
C ALA A 29 20.34 20.22 28.80
N ALA A 30 20.35 19.75 30.05
CA ALA A 30 20.03 18.36 30.37
C ALA A 30 18.51 18.06 30.37
N LYS A 31 17.67 19.09 30.44
CA LYS A 31 16.21 18.97 30.43
C LYS A 31 15.58 20.05 29.56
N TRP A 32 14.41 19.79 29.01
CA TRP A 32 13.68 20.77 28.24
C TRP A 32 13.37 22.02 29.07
N VAL A 33 13.50 23.18 28.44
CA VAL A 33 13.11 24.48 28.98
C VAL A 33 12.33 25.21 27.90
N GLY A 34 11.15 25.75 28.24
CA GLY A 34 10.27 26.37 27.24
C GLY A 34 10.84 27.62 26.57
N ARG A 35 11.73 28.34 27.29
CA ARG A 35 12.43 29.53 26.80
C ARG A 35 13.93 29.33 26.96
N CYS A 36 14.70 29.57 25.89
CA CYS A 36 16.15 29.44 25.90
C CYS A 36 16.80 30.50 26.83
N PRO A 37 17.62 30.13 27.83
CA PRO A 37 18.29 31.11 28.69
C PRO A 37 19.34 31.96 27.96
N GLY A 38 19.98 31.43 26.90
CA GLY A 38 21.02 32.12 26.15
C GLY A 38 20.49 33.24 25.26
N CYS A 39 19.51 32.96 24.40
CA CYS A 39 18.95 33.94 23.46
C CYS A 39 17.53 34.41 23.79
N GLN A 40 16.92 33.91 24.86
CA GLN A 40 15.58 34.28 25.33
C GLN A 40 14.43 33.97 24.35
N ALA A 41 14.68 33.19 23.30
CA ALA A 41 13.68 32.75 22.32
C ALA A 41 12.81 31.58 22.84
N TRP A 42 11.59 31.51 22.34
CA TRP A 42 10.62 30.43 22.60
C TRP A 42 10.62 29.41 21.46
N GLY A 43 10.37 28.14 21.76
CA GLY A 43 10.19 27.08 20.74
C GLY A 43 11.46 26.66 19.98
N THR A 44 12.63 27.17 20.37
CA THR A 44 13.92 26.88 19.72
C THR A 44 14.70 25.75 20.40
N MET A 45 14.18 25.17 21.49
CA MET A 45 14.83 24.08 22.21
C MET A 45 14.40 22.73 21.62
N THR A 46 15.35 22.03 20.99
CA THR A 46 15.15 20.70 20.39
C THR A 46 16.01 19.67 21.08
N GLU A 47 15.55 18.42 21.14
CA GLU A 47 16.37 17.33 21.65
C GLU A 47 17.51 17.05 20.67
N VAL A 48 18.72 16.86 21.19
CA VAL A 48 19.90 16.57 20.37
C VAL A 48 19.71 15.20 19.74
N GLY A 49 19.45 15.17 18.43
CA GLY A 49 19.14 13.94 17.68
C GLY A 49 17.64 13.70 17.45
N ALA A 50 16.76 14.63 17.82
CA ALA A 50 15.38 14.58 17.35
C ALA A 50 15.33 14.67 15.82
N PRO A 51 14.51 13.85 15.14
CA PRO A 51 14.25 14.03 13.72
C PRO A 51 13.67 15.43 13.50
N GLU A 52 14.09 16.11 12.42
CA GLU A 52 13.50 17.38 12.04
C GLU A 52 11.96 17.24 11.99
N PRO A 53 11.20 18.23 12.49
CA PRO A 53 9.76 18.21 12.32
C PRO A 53 9.48 18.10 10.82
N ALA A 54 8.78 17.03 10.42
CA ALA A 54 8.44 16.78 9.04
C ALA A 54 7.76 18.04 8.48
N ARG A 55 8.40 18.69 7.51
CA ARG A 55 7.81 19.83 6.80
C ARG A 55 6.55 19.29 6.13
N THR A 56 5.39 19.71 6.63
CA THR A 56 4.12 19.40 5.99
C THR A 56 4.15 19.99 4.58
N THR A 57 4.19 19.13 3.58
CA THR A 57 4.04 19.54 2.20
C THR A 57 2.68 20.21 2.05
N ALA A 58 2.64 21.38 1.40
CA ALA A 58 1.37 22.04 1.12
C ALA A 58 0.48 21.09 0.33
N ALA A 59 -0.78 20.96 0.75
CA ALA A 59 -1.75 20.11 0.07
C ALA A 59 -1.86 20.53 -1.40
N ALA A 60 -1.75 19.57 -2.32
CA ALA A 60 -1.92 19.85 -3.73
C ALA A 60 -3.34 20.39 -3.99
N PRO A 61 -3.51 21.42 -4.84
CA PRO A 61 -4.83 21.91 -5.20
C PRO A 61 -5.64 20.80 -5.89
N PRO A 62 -6.97 20.74 -5.68
CA PRO A 62 -7.81 19.73 -6.31
C PRO A 62 -7.80 19.89 -7.83
N ARG A 63 -7.80 18.77 -8.57
CA ARG A 63 -7.79 18.76 -10.04
C ARG A 63 -9.07 19.34 -10.66
N SER A 64 -10.17 19.32 -9.92
CA SER A 64 -11.46 19.89 -10.30
C SER A 64 -12.16 20.48 -9.08
N PRO A 65 -12.95 21.56 -9.23
CA PRO A 65 -13.72 22.12 -8.13
C PRO A 65 -14.82 21.15 -7.69
N ALA A 66 -15.15 21.17 -6.40
CA ALA A 66 -16.34 20.48 -5.90
C ALA A 66 -17.60 21.10 -6.53
N ARG A 67 -18.53 20.26 -6.99
CA ARG A 67 -19.81 20.66 -7.58
C ARG A 67 -20.95 19.86 -6.93
N PRO A 68 -22.17 20.41 -6.87
CA PRO A 68 -23.36 19.62 -6.51
C PRO A 68 -23.46 18.35 -7.35
N ILE A 69 -23.89 17.25 -6.74
CA ILE A 69 -24.03 15.96 -7.45
C ILE A 69 -25.00 16.04 -8.64
N ALA A 70 -25.98 16.95 -8.58
CA ALA A 70 -26.94 17.21 -9.65
C ALA A 70 -26.29 17.81 -10.92
N ASP A 71 -25.11 18.40 -10.79
CA ASP A 71 -24.40 19.07 -11.88
C ASP A 71 -23.32 18.18 -12.52
N VAL A 72 -23.20 16.93 -12.04
CA VAL A 72 -22.26 15.93 -12.58
C VAL A 72 -22.94 15.22 -13.75
N GLU A 73 -22.35 15.35 -14.94
CA GLU A 73 -22.84 14.66 -16.13
C GLU A 73 -22.73 13.14 -15.99
N ILE A 74 -23.79 12.43 -16.38
CA ILE A 74 -23.81 10.97 -16.39
C ILE A 74 -23.11 10.49 -17.65
N ALA A 75 -21.90 9.95 -17.52
CA ALA A 75 -21.23 9.22 -18.59
C ALA A 75 -21.75 7.78 -18.64
N LEU A 76 -22.32 7.37 -19.78
CA LEU A 76 -22.67 5.97 -20.03
C LEU A 76 -21.40 5.20 -20.39
N VAL A 77 -20.99 4.28 -19.50
CA VAL A 77 -19.85 3.40 -19.75
C VAL A 77 -20.36 2.06 -20.27
N ALA A 78 -19.75 1.57 -21.36
CA ALA A 78 -20.06 0.25 -21.92
C ALA A 78 -19.67 -0.84 -20.91
N ARG A 79 -20.63 -1.69 -20.53
CA ARG A 79 -20.43 -2.82 -19.63
C ARG A 79 -20.19 -4.10 -20.45
N ARG A 80 -19.32 -4.97 -19.95
CA ARG A 80 -19.08 -6.32 -20.49
C ARG A 80 -19.75 -7.34 -19.58
N SER A 81 -20.64 -8.17 -20.12
CA SER A 81 -21.26 -9.25 -19.33
C SER A 81 -20.19 -10.22 -18.83
N THR A 82 -20.33 -10.68 -17.58
CA THR A 82 -19.51 -11.76 -17.00
C THR A 82 -19.92 -13.14 -17.52
N GLY A 83 -21.07 -13.22 -18.19
CA GLY A 83 -21.74 -14.46 -18.57
C GLY A 83 -22.44 -15.18 -17.40
N VAL A 84 -22.42 -14.62 -16.18
CA VAL A 84 -23.16 -15.13 -15.01
C VAL A 84 -24.26 -14.11 -14.68
N GLY A 85 -25.52 -14.46 -14.95
CA GLY A 85 -26.65 -13.51 -14.91
C GLY A 85 -26.86 -12.85 -13.54
N GLU A 86 -26.71 -13.60 -12.46
CA GLU A 86 -26.84 -13.10 -11.09
C GLU A 86 -25.69 -12.14 -10.74
N LEU A 87 -24.47 -12.43 -11.18
CA LEU A 87 -23.33 -11.54 -10.99
C LEU A 87 -23.50 -10.26 -11.80
N ASP A 88 -23.94 -10.36 -13.06
CA ASP A 88 -24.24 -9.19 -13.89
C ASP A 88 -25.32 -8.32 -13.25
N ARG A 89 -26.36 -8.92 -12.65
CA ARG A 89 -27.40 -8.18 -11.93
C ARG A 89 -26.81 -7.41 -10.74
N VAL A 90 -25.93 -8.04 -9.95
CA VAL A 90 -25.26 -7.39 -8.81
C VAL A 90 -24.33 -6.27 -9.28
N LEU A 91 -23.64 -6.45 -10.40
CA LEU A 91 -22.75 -5.44 -11.00
C LEU A 91 -23.49 -4.35 -11.79
N GLY A 92 -24.82 -4.38 -11.86
CA GLY A 92 -25.60 -3.38 -12.61
C GLY A 92 -25.48 -3.52 -14.14
N GLY A 93 -25.27 -4.74 -14.63
CA GLY A 93 -25.23 -5.11 -16.04
C GLY A 93 -23.89 -5.67 -16.52
N GLY A 94 -22.92 -5.90 -15.63
CA GLY A 94 -21.62 -6.51 -15.94
C GLY A 94 -20.40 -5.68 -15.53
N LEU A 95 -19.22 -6.09 -16.00
CA LEU A 95 -17.93 -5.47 -15.72
C LEU A 95 -17.79 -4.12 -16.42
N VAL A 96 -17.34 -3.12 -15.67
CA VAL A 96 -17.02 -1.79 -16.18
C VAL A 96 -15.51 -1.69 -16.39
N PRO A 97 -15.01 -1.32 -17.59
CA PRO A 97 -13.59 -1.13 -17.82
C PRO A 97 -12.97 -0.11 -16.85
N GLY A 98 -11.80 -0.43 -16.30
CA GLY A 98 -11.09 0.42 -15.33
C GLY A 98 -11.66 0.39 -13.91
N ALA A 99 -12.72 -0.38 -13.66
CA ALA A 99 -13.22 -0.60 -12.30
C ALA A 99 -12.40 -1.66 -11.57
N VAL A 100 -12.31 -1.52 -10.24
CA VAL A 100 -11.78 -2.55 -9.34
C VAL A 100 -12.95 -3.12 -8.55
N ILE A 101 -13.09 -4.44 -8.56
CA ILE A 101 -14.19 -5.16 -7.91
C ILE A 101 -13.60 -6.09 -6.86
N LEU A 102 -14.06 -5.97 -5.62
CA LEU A 102 -13.69 -6.86 -4.53
C LEU A 102 -14.77 -7.92 -4.32
N LEU A 103 -14.42 -9.19 -4.52
CA LEU A 103 -15.29 -10.31 -4.17
C LEU A 103 -14.90 -10.86 -2.79
N ALA A 104 -15.75 -10.63 -1.79
CA ALA A 104 -15.56 -11.09 -0.43
C ALA A 104 -16.60 -12.16 -0.04
N GLY A 105 -16.26 -13.00 0.93
CA GLY A 105 -17.12 -14.08 1.42
C GLY A 105 -16.33 -15.09 2.24
N GLU A 106 -17.02 -15.97 2.95
CA GLU A 106 -16.41 -16.97 3.83
C GLU A 106 -15.42 -17.89 3.07
N PRO A 107 -14.36 -18.38 3.72
CA PRO A 107 -13.52 -19.43 3.14
C PRO A 107 -14.38 -20.63 2.70
N GLY A 108 -14.11 -21.16 1.50
CA GLY A 108 -14.86 -22.30 0.97
C GLY A 108 -16.22 -22.00 0.33
N VAL A 109 -16.72 -20.76 0.36
CA VAL A 109 -18.01 -20.37 -0.29
C VAL A 109 -17.98 -20.44 -1.83
N GLY A 110 -16.81 -20.68 -2.43
CA GLY A 110 -16.67 -20.85 -3.88
C GLY A 110 -16.22 -19.59 -4.65
N LYS A 111 -15.59 -18.60 -3.99
CA LYS A 111 -15.08 -17.37 -4.64
C LYS A 111 -14.14 -17.67 -5.80
N SER A 112 -13.09 -18.45 -5.56
CA SER A 112 -12.11 -18.84 -6.58
C SER A 112 -12.75 -19.60 -7.75
N THR A 113 -13.73 -20.46 -7.45
CA THR A 113 -14.47 -21.19 -8.48
C THR A 113 -15.32 -20.26 -9.34
N LEU A 114 -16.03 -19.30 -8.72
CA LEU A 114 -16.78 -18.28 -9.45
C LEU A 114 -15.86 -17.40 -10.31
N LEU A 115 -14.73 -16.96 -9.75
CA LEU A 115 -13.76 -16.14 -10.47
C LEU A 115 -13.15 -16.90 -11.65
N LEU A 116 -12.84 -18.19 -11.51
CA LEU A 116 -12.36 -19.02 -12.62
C LEU A 116 -13.40 -19.19 -13.71
N ASP A 117 -14.68 -19.42 -13.37
CA ASP A 117 -15.76 -19.53 -14.35
C ASP A 117 -15.95 -18.20 -15.11
N VAL A 118 -16.00 -17.07 -14.40
CA VAL A 118 -16.11 -15.74 -15.01
C VAL A 118 -14.90 -15.42 -15.90
N ALA A 119 -13.69 -15.77 -15.46
CA ALA A 119 -12.47 -15.59 -16.24
C ALA A 119 -12.51 -16.40 -17.55
N ALA A 120 -12.94 -17.67 -17.50
CA ALA A 120 -13.10 -18.48 -18.69
C ALA A 120 -14.23 -18.00 -19.61
N ARG A 121 -15.39 -17.60 -19.07
CA ARG A 121 -16.48 -16.99 -19.86
C ARG A 121 -16.00 -15.73 -20.57
N THR A 122 -15.22 -14.90 -19.89
CA THR A 122 -14.64 -13.69 -20.47
C THR A 122 -13.64 -14.04 -21.57
N ALA A 123 -12.76 -15.02 -21.34
CA ALA A 123 -11.82 -15.50 -22.35
C ALA A 123 -12.51 -16.04 -23.61
N ARG A 124 -13.64 -16.76 -23.47
CA ARG A 124 -14.45 -17.24 -24.60
C ARG A 124 -15.01 -16.15 -25.51
N THR A 125 -15.11 -14.91 -25.03
CA THR A 125 -15.51 -13.76 -25.87
C THR A 125 -14.39 -13.26 -26.78
N GLY A 126 -13.18 -13.84 -26.70
CA GLY A 126 -11.98 -13.39 -27.38
C GLY A 126 -11.16 -12.37 -26.59
N SER A 127 -11.57 -12.05 -25.36
CA SER A 127 -10.79 -11.18 -24.46
C SER A 127 -9.58 -11.92 -23.88
N ARG A 128 -8.47 -11.22 -23.65
CA ARG A 128 -7.33 -11.80 -22.93
C ARG A 128 -7.53 -11.64 -21.42
N VAL A 129 -7.46 -12.72 -20.67
CA VAL A 129 -7.67 -12.73 -19.21
C VAL A 129 -6.39 -13.21 -18.54
N LEU A 130 -5.96 -12.51 -17.49
CA LEU A 130 -4.86 -12.94 -16.63
C LEU A 130 -5.42 -13.28 -15.25
N TYR A 131 -5.34 -14.55 -14.87
CA TYR A 131 -5.65 -15.04 -13.53
C TYR A 131 -4.34 -15.20 -12.75
N VAL A 132 -4.18 -14.45 -11.67
CA VAL A 132 -3.02 -14.53 -10.78
C VAL A 132 -3.46 -15.17 -9.48
N THR A 133 -2.75 -16.21 -9.06
CA THR A 133 -2.94 -16.89 -7.78
C THR A 133 -1.71 -16.76 -6.90
N GLY A 134 -1.88 -16.37 -5.64
CA GLY A 134 -0.80 -16.45 -4.65
C GLY A 134 -0.98 -17.58 -3.64
N GLU A 135 -2.19 -18.13 -3.51
CA GLU A 135 -2.50 -19.20 -2.55
C GLU A 135 -2.18 -20.60 -3.08
N GLU A 136 -2.40 -20.83 -4.37
CA GLU A 136 -2.32 -22.15 -4.99
C GLU A 136 -1.33 -22.17 -6.15
N SER A 137 -0.73 -23.35 -6.39
CA SER A 137 0.10 -23.57 -7.57
C SER A 137 -0.72 -23.54 -8.85
N ALA A 138 -0.08 -23.18 -9.96
CA ALA A 138 -0.73 -23.16 -11.27
C ALA A 138 -1.36 -24.53 -11.64
N ALA A 139 -0.71 -25.63 -11.25
CA ALA A 139 -1.24 -26.98 -11.48
C ALA A 139 -2.56 -27.24 -10.73
N GLN A 140 -2.65 -26.80 -9.46
CA GLN A 140 -3.88 -26.96 -8.67
C GLN A 140 -5.03 -26.14 -9.26
N VAL A 141 -4.76 -24.89 -9.67
CA VAL A 141 -5.76 -24.05 -10.33
C VAL A 141 -6.21 -24.66 -11.66
N ARG A 142 -5.27 -25.15 -12.48
CA ARG A 142 -5.58 -25.83 -13.75
C ARG A 142 -6.46 -27.06 -13.57
N LEU A 143 -6.22 -27.88 -12.55
CA LEU A 143 -7.06 -29.04 -12.24
C LEU A 143 -8.50 -28.63 -11.89
N ARG A 144 -8.70 -27.53 -11.16
CA ARG A 144 -10.05 -27.01 -10.88
C ARG A 144 -10.71 -26.47 -12.14
N ALA A 145 -9.97 -25.71 -12.95
CA ALA A 145 -10.46 -25.20 -14.22
C ALA A 145 -10.94 -26.33 -15.14
N GLN A 146 -10.20 -27.45 -15.22
CA GLN A 146 -10.62 -28.63 -15.96
C GLN A 146 -11.96 -29.21 -15.48
N ARG A 147 -12.16 -29.31 -14.15
CA ARG A 147 -13.41 -29.85 -13.57
C ARG A 147 -14.65 -29.03 -13.94
N ILE A 148 -14.51 -27.72 -14.08
CA ILE A 148 -15.62 -26.81 -14.38
C ILE A 148 -15.71 -26.41 -15.86
N GLY A 149 -14.88 -26.98 -16.74
CA GLY A 149 -14.86 -26.62 -18.17
C GLY A 149 -14.37 -25.19 -18.43
N ALA A 150 -13.43 -24.70 -17.62
CA ALA A 150 -12.87 -23.35 -17.67
C ALA A 150 -11.44 -23.32 -18.23
N VAL A 151 -11.10 -24.24 -19.15
CA VAL A 151 -9.80 -24.24 -19.83
C VAL A 151 -9.98 -23.56 -21.18
N GLU A 152 -9.46 -22.34 -21.31
CA GLU A 152 -9.59 -21.50 -22.49
C GLU A 152 -8.22 -20.95 -22.90
N ASP A 153 -7.97 -20.85 -24.20
CA ASP A 153 -6.68 -20.34 -24.72
C ASP A 153 -6.43 -18.88 -24.33
N GLY A 154 -7.50 -18.08 -24.20
CA GLY A 154 -7.44 -16.69 -23.76
C GLY A 154 -7.29 -16.50 -22.24
N LEU A 155 -7.28 -17.58 -21.45
CA LEU A 155 -7.14 -17.54 -20.00
C LEU A 155 -5.71 -17.88 -19.58
N MET A 156 -4.93 -16.84 -19.34
CA MET A 156 -3.55 -16.92 -18.85
C MET A 156 -3.56 -17.13 -17.33
N LEU A 157 -2.63 -17.93 -16.82
CA LEU A 157 -2.52 -18.25 -15.40
C LEU A 157 -1.09 -18.00 -14.92
N ALA A 158 -0.94 -17.22 -13.85
CA ALA A 158 0.32 -17.01 -13.16
C ALA A 158 0.18 -17.36 -11.67
N ALA A 159 1.19 -18.02 -11.10
CA ALA A 159 1.27 -18.29 -9.68
C ALA A 159 2.33 -17.38 -9.07
N GLU A 160 1.90 -16.23 -8.54
CA GLU A 160 2.77 -15.16 -8.05
C GLU A 160 2.23 -14.53 -6.78
N GLY A 161 3.13 -14.30 -5.83
CA GLY A 161 2.85 -13.57 -4.58
C GLY A 161 3.58 -12.22 -4.48
N ASP A 162 4.47 -11.91 -5.41
CA ASP A 162 5.20 -10.64 -5.44
C ASP A 162 4.49 -9.63 -6.35
N LEU A 163 4.25 -8.41 -5.84
CA LEU A 163 3.56 -7.36 -6.60
C LEU A 163 4.33 -6.93 -7.85
N GLY A 164 5.67 -6.84 -7.77
CA GLY A 164 6.51 -6.47 -8.92
C GLY A 164 6.43 -7.51 -10.03
N ALA A 165 6.52 -8.80 -9.67
CA ALA A 165 6.34 -9.90 -10.62
C ALA A 165 4.94 -9.89 -11.25
N LEU A 166 3.89 -9.69 -10.45
CA LEU A 166 2.51 -9.56 -10.94
C LEU A 166 2.38 -8.45 -11.97
N LEU A 167 2.92 -7.26 -11.69
CA LEU A 167 2.89 -6.13 -12.63
C LEU A 167 3.65 -6.44 -13.92
N GLY A 168 4.78 -7.15 -13.84
CA GLY A 168 5.50 -7.64 -15.02
C GLY A 168 4.65 -8.56 -15.91
N HIS A 169 3.85 -9.46 -15.31
CA HIS A 169 2.90 -10.29 -16.07
C HIS A 169 1.79 -9.45 -16.72
N VAL A 170 1.28 -8.41 -16.03
CA VAL A 170 0.27 -7.50 -16.59
C VAL A 170 0.81 -6.76 -17.81
N GLU A 171 2.02 -6.22 -17.73
CA GLU A 171 2.68 -5.53 -18.86
C GLU A 171 2.93 -6.47 -20.04
N ALA A 172 3.39 -7.70 -19.78
CA ALA A 172 3.69 -8.68 -20.83
C ALA A 172 2.42 -9.21 -21.53
N VAL A 173 1.34 -9.44 -20.78
CA VAL A 173 0.11 -10.05 -21.31
C VAL A 173 -0.83 -9.00 -21.91
N GLY A 174 -0.86 -7.78 -21.38
CA GLY A 174 -1.83 -6.74 -21.73
C GLY A 174 -3.28 -7.26 -21.65
N PRO A 175 -3.73 -7.72 -20.46
CA PRO A 175 -5.04 -8.35 -20.31
C PRO A 175 -6.19 -7.33 -20.34
N ASP A 176 -7.32 -7.76 -20.89
CA ASP A 176 -8.62 -7.06 -20.80
C ASP A 176 -9.25 -7.19 -19.39
N LEU A 177 -8.95 -8.29 -18.70
CA LEU A 177 -9.41 -8.60 -17.35
C LEU A 177 -8.27 -9.20 -16.53
N LEU A 178 -7.98 -8.59 -15.39
CA LEU A 178 -7.09 -9.13 -14.37
C LEU A 178 -7.90 -9.68 -13.21
N VAL A 179 -7.64 -10.93 -12.83
CA VAL A 179 -8.18 -11.57 -11.64
C VAL A 179 -7.03 -11.87 -10.69
N VAL A 180 -7.18 -11.51 -9.41
CA VAL A 180 -6.18 -11.77 -8.37
C VAL A 180 -6.84 -12.56 -7.24
N ASP A 181 -6.40 -13.80 -7.04
CA ASP A 181 -6.91 -14.76 -6.06
C ASP A 181 -5.77 -15.28 -5.15
N SER A 182 -5.49 -14.68 -4.00
CA SER A 182 -6.24 -13.62 -3.34
C SER A 182 -5.34 -12.43 -3.02
N VAL A 183 -5.94 -11.25 -2.86
CA VAL A 183 -5.18 -10.01 -2.58
C VAL A 183 -4.35 -10.12 -1.30
N GLN A 184 -4.78 -10.92 -0.31
CA GLN A 184 -4.04 -11.12 0.94
C GLN A 184 -2.69 -11.81 0.73
N THR A 185 -2.51 -12.50 -0.38
CA THR A 185 -1.28 -13.23 -0.72
C THR A 185 -0.29 -12.42 -1.53
N ILE A 186 -0.68 -11.22 -1.99
CA ILE A 186 0.20 -10.34 -2.74
C ILE A 186 0.95 -9.44 -1.77
N ALA A 187 2.28 -9.49 -1.82
CA ALA A 187 3.18 -8.68 -1.03
C ALA A 187 3.97 -7.71 -1.90
N SER A 188 4.13 -6.48 -1.41
CA SER A 188 5.12 -5.53 -1.94
C SER A 188 6.39 -5.69 -1.11
N ARG A 189 7.51 -6.02 -1.74
CA ARG A 189 8.83 -5.93 -1.10
C ARG A 189 9.31 -4.49 -1.27
N GLU A 190 9.21 -3.68 -0.22
CA GLU A 190 9.93 -2.39 -0.11
C GLU A 190 11.44 -2.62 0.03
#